data_AF-A0A2N0NR69-F1
#
_entry.id   AF-A0A2N0NR69-F1
#
_cell.length_a   1.000
_cell.length_b   1.000
_cell.length_c   1.000
_cell.angle_alpha   90.00
_cell.angle_beta   90.00
_cell.angle_gamma   90.00
#
_symmetry.space_group_name_H-M   'P 1'
#
loop_
_entity.id
_entity.type
_entity.pdbx_description
1 polymer ?
#
loop_
_entity_poly.entity_id
_entity_poly.type
_entity_poly.pdbx_seq_one_letter_code
_entity_poly.pdbx_strand_id
1 'polypeptide(L)'
;MSINLGGLFSKNDKNITLKIINSQKSAYEVHLNLYDNLLEVRQYLEKHDIIDDTLSFVRNYSENNDSNIEFSEIPVKFEKKFRLHQIVRKSEDVYILYMMACSKIWKFINDLRKLDYGCTMTSNGIKKASKRAFEAKNCKLEIGNGKCEEGKFKSESSEDLMMDKNLFFNADINVEYFVKLGIGMSIGASKNKESRVETNYSYRFTKYGKASLKLEHLEATPEFIKVVENAIESGDPEEFKQIIEDYGQFIPTEVILGGRVHYDDFAESVKHSAGNSNKIIGKMNIQILKAKIGKASTTSQGRSNSCSYKYTKVIGGKQPENIGNLNRGDWVSSLDNYEYWDCIEFRNPI
;
A
#
# COMPACT_ATOMS: atom_id res chain seq x y z
N MET A 1 32.81 51.61 0.36
CA MET A 1 31.57 51.54 1.15
C MET A 1 31.06 50.13 0.99
N SER A 2 31.42 49.24 1.92
CA SER A 2 31.17 47.81 1.82
C SER A 2 30.26 47.46 2.99
N ILE A 3 28.99 47.27 2.69
CA ILE A 3 27.96 47.00 3.71
C ILE A 3 28.09 45.52 4.08
N ASN A 4 28.41 45.28 5.35
CA ASN A 4 28.49 43.98 5.97
C ASN A 4 27.06 43.46 6.19
N LEU A 5 26.64 42.43 5.45
CA LEU A 5 25.39 41.71 5.68
C LEU A 5 25.69 40.47 6.55
N GLY A 6 26.07 40.73 7.80
CA GLY A 6 26.07 39.72 8.86
C GLY A 6 24.66 39.64 9.43
N GLY A 7 23.87 38.66 8.96
CA GLY A 7 22.61 38.32 9.60
C GLY A 7 22.85 38.00 11.08
N LEU A 8 22.07 38.63 11.97
CA LEU A 8 22.09 38.33 13.40
C LEU A 8 21.66 36.87 13.63
N PHE A 9 22.62 35.97 13.82
CA PHE A 9 22.36 34.68 14.43
C PHE A 9 22.05 34.89 15.91
N SER A 10 20.96 34.30 16.39
CA SER A 10 20.62 34.35 17.80
C SER A 10 21.66 33.53 18.56
N LYS A 11 22.06 33.97 19.78
CA LYS A 11 23.05 33.25 20.60
C LYS A 11 22.63 31.80 20.95
N ASN A 12 21.38 31.46 20.68
CA ASN A 12 20.72 30.19 20.99
C ASN A 12 20.60 29.25 19.80
N ASP A 13 21.01 29.67 18.61
CA ASP A 13 21.01 28.81 17.42
C ASP A 13 22.17 27.81 17.57
N LYS A 14 21.88 26.52 17.39
CA LYS A 14 22.87 25.43 17.49
C LYS A 14 22.82 24.54 16.27
N ASN A 15 23.95 23.95 15.93
CA ASN A 15 23.99 22.85 14.97
C ASN A 15 23.52 21.60 15.71
N ILE A 16 22.47 20.98 15.19
CA ILE A 16 21.81 19.82 15.77
C ILE A 16 21.92 18.67 14.77
N THR A 17 22.40 17.54 15.25
CA THR A 17 22.41 16.28 14.51
C THR A 17 21.05 15.59 14.69
N LEU A 18 20.29 15.50 13.61
CA LEU A 18 19.03 14.77 13.57
C LEU A 18 19.29 13.27 13.35
N LYS A 19 18.76 12.42 14.23
CA LYS A 19 18.84 10.96 14.12
C LYS A 19 17.46 10.32 14.13
N ILE A 20 17.18 9.49 13.13
CA ILE A 20 15.97 8.68 13.08
C ILE A 20 16.26 7.32 13.73
N ILE A 21 15.49 6.97 14.75
CA ILE A 21 15.61 5.70 15.46
C ILE A 21 15.36 4.54 14.48
N ASN A 22 16.20 3.50 14.55
CA ASN A 22 16.14 2.30 13.71
C ASN A 22 16.31 2.52 12.20
N SER A 23 16.78 3.71 11.77
CA SER A 23 17.12 3.98 10.38
C SER A 23 18.62 3.86 10.13
N GLN A 24 19.00 3.26 9.01
CA GLN A 24 20.38 3.27 8.50
C GLN A 24 20.72 4.57 7.73
N LYS A 25 19.75 5.49 7.58
CA LYS A 25 19.91 6.75 6.83
C LYS A 25 20.91 7.68 7.54
N SER A 26 21.63 8.47 6.75
CA SER A 26 22.60 9.46 7.23
C SER A 26 21.94 10.47 8.17
N ALA A 27 22.61 10.77 9.27
CA ALA A 27 22.24 11.89 10.14
C ALA A 27 22.25 13.22 9.37
N TYR A 28 21.26 14.08 9.62
CA TYR A 28 21.21 15.43 9.05
C TYR A 28 21.77 16.43 10.05
N GLU A 29 22.60 17.36 9.59
CA GLU A 29 22.98 18.52 10.38
C GLU A 29 22.05 19.69 10.04
N VAL A 30 21.35 20.17 11.06
CA VAL A 30 20.38 21.26 10.92
C VAL A 30 20.69 22.36 11.91
N HIS A 31 20.54 23.61 11.48
CA HIS A 31 20.69 24.75 12.35
C HIS A 31 19.31 25.15 12.90
N LEU A 32 19.13 25.02 14.21
CA LEU A 32 17.85 25.27 14.89
C LEU A 32 18.05 26.08 16.17
N ASN A 33 17.04 26.87 16.54
CA ASN A 33 17.01 27.59 17.80
C ASN A 33 16.45 26.70 18.91
N LEU A 34 17.22 26.53 19.99
CA LEU A 34 16.85 25.68 21.12
C LEU A 34 15.60 26.13 21.89
N TYR A 35 15.16 27.37 21.72
CA TYR A 35 13.98 27.93 22.40
C TYR A 35 12.73 27.98 21.53
N ASP A 36 12.81 27.58 20.26
CA ASP A 36 11.62 27.44 19.41
C ASP A 36 10.74 26.30 19.94
N ASN A 37 9.43 26.43 19.74
CA ASN A 37 8.53 25.33 20.07
C ASN A 37 8.59 24.26 18.98
N LEU A 38 8.25 23.02 19.31
CA LEU A 38 8.42 21.91 18.37
C LEU A 38 7.59 22.05 17.09
N LEU A 39 6.45 22.78 17.14
CA LEU A 39 5.63 23.02 15.96
C LEU A 39 6.32 23.98 14.98
N GLU A 40 6.97 25.04 15.48
CA GLU A 40 7.80 25.94 14.67
C GLU A 40 8.99 25.21 14.07
N VAL A 41 9.66 24.36 14.86
CA VAL A 41 10.76 23.51 14.40
C VAL A 41 10.29 22.56 13.30
N ARG A 42 9.15 21.90 13.47
CA ARG A 42 8.54 21.02 12.46
C ARG A 42 8.31 21.76 11.15
N GLN A 43 7.63 22.90 11.20
CA GLN A 43 7.34 23.71 10.00
C GLN A 43 8.61 24.11 9.27
N TYR A 44 9.67 24.46 10.00
CA TYR A 44 10.97 24.74 9.41
C TYR A 44 11.56 23.52 8.72
N LEU A 45 11.59 22.37 9.38
CA LEU A 45 12.18 21.14 8.85
C LEU A 45 11.41 20.59 7.64
N GLU A 46 10.07 20.66 7.66
CA GLU A 46 9.19 20.26 6.54
C GLU A 46 9.40 21.17 5.33
N LYS A 47 9.51 22.49 5.54
CA LYS A 47 9.77 23.46 4.46
C LYS A 47 11.10 23.22 3.73
N HIS A 48 12.06 22.56 4.39
CA HIS A 48 13.37 22.24 3.83
C HIS A 48 13.49 20.76 3.42
N ASP A 49 12.38 20.03 3.34
CA ASP A 49 12.33 18.61 2.96
C ASP A 49 13.23 17.70 3.82
N ILE A 50 13.46 18.09 5.09
CA ILE A 50 14.32 17.36 6.04
C ILE A 50 13.52 16.27 6.75
N ILE A 51 12.28 16.60 7.11
CA ILE A 51 11.31 15.68 7.71
C ILE A 51 9.99 15.78 6.97
N ASP A 52 9.15 14.78 7.17
CA ASP A 52 7.75 14.77 6.78
C ASP A 52 6.87 14.40 7.98
N ASP A 53 5.59 14.23 7.72
CA ASP A 53 4.57 13.81 8.68
C ASP A 53 4.70 12.33 9.12
N THR A 54 5.59 11.55 8.51
CA THR A 54 5.95 10.21 9.01
C THR A 54 6.82 10.27 10.25
N LEU A 55 7.44 11.40 10.57
CA LEU A 55 8.36 11.50 11.69
C LEU A 55 7.73 12.24 12.88
N SER A 56 7.86 11.65 14.06
CA SER A 56 7.48 12.25 15.33
C SER A 56 8.70 12.59 16.16
N PHE A 57 8.67 13.75 16.81
CA PHE A 57 9.62 14.05 17.86
C PHE A 57 9.45 13.07 19.01
N VAL A 58 10.56 12.65 19.58
CA VAL A 58 10.57 11.82 20.78
C VAL A 58 11.32 12.53 21.89
N ARG A 59 10.87 12.31 23.12
CA ARG A 59 11.66 12.62 24.30
C ARG A 59 12.42 11.38 24.71
N ASN A 60 13.70 11.55 24.99
CA ASN A 60 14.56 10.52 25.54
C ASN A 60 14.59 10.67 27.07
N TYR A 61 14.30 9.59 27.81
CA TYR A 61 14.32 9.55 29.27
C TYR A 61 15.49 8.73 29.83
N SER A 62 16.43 8.29 29.01
CA SER A 62 17.57 7.49 29.48
C SER A 62 18.42 8.30 30.48
N GLU A 63 18.36 7.93 31.76
CA GLU A 63 19.30 8.40 32.78
C GLU A 63 20.54 7.49 32.79
N ASN A 64 21.72 8.10 32.85
CA ASN A 64 23.01 7.50 33.20
C ASN A 64 23.29 6.05 32.74
N ASN A 65 23.91 5.93 31.55
CA ASN A 65 24.65 4.74 31.11
C ASN A 65 23.94 3.38 31.16
N ASP A 66 22.61 3.35 31.22
CA ASP A 66 21.86 2.11 31.06
C ASP A 66 21.67 1.80 29.57
N SER A 67 21.79 0.52 29.21
CA SER A 67 21.80 0.05 27.82
C SER A 67 20.41 0.08 27.14
N ASN A 68 19.36 0.42 27.89
CA ASN A 68 18.00 0.55 27.40
C ASN A 68 17.60 2.03 27.27
N ILE A 69 17.73 2.57 26.06
CA ILE A 69 17.30 3.93 25.75
C ILE A 69 15.77 3.95 25.63
N GLU A 70 15.09 4.56 26.61
CA GLU A 70 13.64 4.73 26.58
C GLU A 70 13.25 6.03 25.88
N PHE A 71 12.40 5.92 24.86
CA PHE A 71 11.85 7.04 24.11
C PHE A 71 10.34 7.11 24.27
N SER A 72 9.80 8.32 24.39
CA SER A 72 8.35 8.56 24.31
C SER A 72 8.02 9.53 23.18
N GLU A 73 7.09 9.15 22.32
CA GLU A 73 6.57 10.01 21.26
C GLU A 73 5.90 11.26 21.83
N ILE A 74 6.14 12.40 21.19
CA ILE A 74 5.41 13.64 21.42
C ILE A 74 4.38 13.80 20.30
N PRO A 75 3.08 13.62 20.59
CA PRO A 75 2.04 13.84 19.59
C PRO A 75 2.05 15.28 19.06
N VAL A 76 1.83 15.45 17.75
CA VAL A 76 1.78 16.76 17.06
C VAL A 76 0.92 17.80 17.80
N LYS A 77 -0.25 17.39 18.33
CA LYS A 77 -1.16 18.27 19.11
C LYS A 77 -0.53 18.91 20.37
N PHE A 78 0.58 18.37 20.85
CA PHE A 78 1.31 18.87 22.01
C PHE A 78 2.60 19.59 21.64
N GLU A 79 3.05 19.57 20.38
CA GLU A 79 4.33 20.16 19.96
C GLU A 79 4.47 21.65 20.32
N LYS A 80 3.37 22.42 20.24
CA LYS A 80 3.35 23.83 20.67
C LYS A 80 3.64 24.05 22.17
N LYS A 81 3.47 23.01 23.00
CA LYS A 81 3.71 23.04 24.46
C LYS A 81 5.16 22.69 24.84
N PHE A 82 5.92 22.12 23.91
CA PHE A 82 7.30 21.70 24.15
C PHE A 82 8.26 22.65 23.44
N ARG A 83 9.41 22.90 24.07
CA ARG A 83 10.55 23.62 23.47
C ARG A 83 11.62 22.63 23.05
N LEU A 84 12.36 22.96 22.00
CA LEU A 84 13.37 22.08 21.43
C LEU A 84 14.43 21.62 22.44
N HIS A 85 14.92 22.52 23.29
CA HIS A 85 15.91 22.18 24.33
C HIS A 85 15.42 21.10 25.33
N GLN A 86 14.11 20.88 25.46
CA GLN A 86 13.55 19.91 26.40
C GLN A 86 13.65 18.46 25.90
N ILE A 87 14.04 18.26 24.65
CA ILE A 87 14.14 16.93 24.02
C ILE A 87 15.48 16.68 23.33
N VAL A 88 16.23 17.73 23.03
CA VAL A 88 17.58 17.62 22.47
C VAL A 88 18.54 17.12 23.55
N ARG A 89 19.28 16.06 23.23
CA ARG A 89 20.34 15.53 24.09
C ARG A 89 21.64 16.26 23.77
N LYS A 90 22.30 16.81 24.79
CA LYS A 90 23.66 17.30 24.69
C LYS A 90 24.62 16.17 25.07
N SER A 91 25.52 15.79 24.16
CA SER A 91 26.63 14.87 24.43
C SER A 91 27.91 15.57 24.02
N GLU A 92 28.76 15.91 24.99
CA GLU A 92 29.95 16.75 24.77
C GLU A 92 29.58 18.06 24.06
N ASP A 93 30.07 18.25 22.83
CA ASP A 93 29.83 19.43 22.00
C ASP A 93 28.75 19.21 20.91
N VAL A 94 28.11 18.05 20.90
CA VAL A 94 27.09 17.69 19.89
C VAL A 94 25.69 17.74 20.51
N TYR A 95 24.78 18.43 19.82
CA TYR A 95 23.35 18.41 20.12
C TYR A 95 22.68 17.38 19.22
N ILE A 96 22.02 16.39 19.81
CA ILE A 96 21.35 15.31 19.09
C ILE A 96 19.85 15.40 19.31
N LEU A 97 19.10 15.45 18.20
CA LEU A 97 17.65 15.33 18.21
C LEU A 97 17.26 13.97 17.67
N TYR A 98 16.52 13.21 18.47
CA TYR A 98 15.98 11.92 18.05
C TYR A 98 14.56 12.11 17.50
N MET A 99 14.27 11.39 16.42
CA MET A 99 12.93 11.21 15.88
C MET A 99 12.63 9.74 15.66
N MET A 100 11.36 9.37 15.66
CA MET A 100 10.91 8.04 15.30
C MET A 100 9.86 8.10 14.21
N ALA A 101 9.64 6.98 13.52
CA ALA A 101 8.44 6.81 12.72
C ALA A 101 7.21 6.94 13.61
N CYS A 102 6.29 7.82 13.24
CA CYS A 102 5.08 8.19 13.97
C CYS A 102 4.21 6.96 14.25
N SER A 103 3.87 6.70 15.52
CA SER A 103 3.01 5.58 15.93
C SER A 103 1.58 5.66 15.39
N LYS A 104 1.22 6.75 14.72
CA LYS A 104 -0.09 6.98 14.10
C LYS A 104 -0.09 6.88 12.58
N ILE A 105 1.04 6.62 11.92
CA ILE A 105 1.07 6.38 10.46
C ILE A 105 0.05 5.31 10.10
N TRP A 106 0.00 4.22 10.87
CA TRP A 106 -0.96 3.16 10.63
C TRP A 106 -2.42 3.64 10.77
N LYS A 107 -2.71 4.62 11.65
CA LYS A 107 -4.05 5.20 11.79
C LYS A 107 -4.41 6.02 10.56
N PHE A 108 -3.49 6.84 10.07
CA PHE A 108 -3.68 7.56 8.82
C PHE A 108 -3.91 6.60 7.65
N ILE A 109 -3.08 5.56 7.52
CA ILE A 109 -3.24 4.54 6.48
C ILE A 109 -4.57 3.78 6.68
N ASN A 110 -4.96 3.49 7.92
CA ASN A 110 -6.24 2.86 8.23
C ASN A 110 -7.41 3.74 7.79
N ASP A 111 -7.37 5.04 8.06
CA ASP A 111 -8.42 5.97 7.65
C ASP A 111 -8.48 6.08 6.12
N LEU A 112 -7.33 6.15 5.45
CA LEU A 112 -7.22 6.24 4.00
C LEU A 112 -7.64 4.96 3.28
N ARG A 113 -7.26 3.79 3.81
CA ARG A 113 -7.40 2.47 3.16
C ARG A 113 -8.47 1.58 3.79
N LYS A 114 -9.12 2.04 4.85
CA LYS A 114 -10.16 1.32 5.59
C LYS A 114 -9.67 -0.09 5.98
N LEU A 115 -8.51 -0.17 6.63
CA LEU A 115 -7.86 -1.46 6.89
C LEU A 115 -8.68 -2.33 7.84
N ASP A 116 -9.33 -1.72 8.83
CA ASP A 116 -10.22 -2.40 9.78
C ASP A 116 -11.70 -2.44 9.38
N TYR A 117 -12.00 -2.12 8.12
CA TYR A 117 -13.31 -2.41 7.54
C TYR A 117 -13.30 -3.83 7.01
N GLY A 118 -14.43 -4.51 7.16
CA GLY A 118 -14.62 -5.81 6.55
C GLY A 118 -14.52 -5.75 5.02
N CYS A 119 -14.31 -6.91 4.44
CA CYS A 119 -14.08 -7.11 3.03
C CYS A 119 -15.05 -8.18 2.50
N THR A 120 -15.41 -8.04 1.23
CA THR A 120 -16.21 -9.01 0.48
C THR A 120 -15.45 -9.45 -0.75
N MET A 121 -15.35 -10.76 -0.95
CA MET A 121 -14.66 -11.33 -2.11
C MET A 121 -15.55 -11.27 -3.35
N THR A 122 -15.04 -10.84 -4.51
CA THR A 122 -15.81 -10.78 -5.77
C THR A 122 -15.03 -11.28 -6.99
N SER A 123 -15.71 -11.53 -8.12
CA SER A 123 -15.09 -11.87 -9.42
C SER A 123 -14.19 -10.79 -9.98
N ASN A 124 -14.33 -9.56 -9.51
CA ASN A 124 -13.59 -8.40 -9.99
C ASN A 124 -12.54 -7.92 -8.98
N GLY A 125 -12.41 -8.63 -7.85
CA GLY A 125 -11.51 -8.31 -6.76
C GLY A 125 -12.23 -7.91 -5.49
N ILE A 126 -11.45 -7.60 -4.47
CA ILE A 126 -11.95 -7.43 -3.11
C ILE A 126 -12.62 -6.07 -2.95
N LYS A 127 -13.80 -6.06 -2.31
CA LYS A 127 -14.57 -4.85 -2.03
C LYS A 127 -14.51 -4.56 -0.53
N LYS A 128 -14.22 -3.31 -0.17
CA LYS A 128 -14.32 -2.83 1.22
C LYS A 128 -15.77 -2.55 1.62
N ALA A 129 -16.10 -2.88 2.85
CA ALA A 129 -17.41 -2.63 3.45
C ALA A 129 -17.73 -1.13 3.53
N SER A 130 -19.02 -0.81 3.56
CA SER A 130 -19.49 0.57 3.70
C SER A 130 -19.51 1.00 5.17
N LYS A 131 -19.78 0.06 6.08
CA LYS A 131 -19.80 0.26 7.54
C LYS A 131 -18.65 -0.49 8.21
N ARG A 132 -18.23 0.03 9.37
CA ARG A 132 -17.13 -0.50 10.16
C ARG A 132 -17.67 -1.45 11.23
N ALA A 133 -17.36 -2.74 11.11
CA ALA A 133 -17.73 -3.74 12.11
C ALA A 133 -16.83 -3.70 13.34
N PHE A 134 -15.53 -3.42 13.12
CA PHE A 134 -14.51 -3.44 14.15
C PHE A 134 -13.65 -2.19 14.10
N GLU A 135 -13.22 -1.71 15.26
CA GLU A 135 -12.18 -0.70 15.38
C GLU A 135 -10.88 -1.33 15.84
N ALA A 136 -9.82 -1.16 15.04
CA ALA A 136 -8.48 -1.53 15.46
C ALA A 136 -7.98 -0.57 16.56
N LYS A 137 -7.60 -1.11 17.71
CA LYS A 137 -7.00 -0.34 18.82
C LYS A 137 -5.49 -0.32 18.76
N ASN A 138 -4.89 -1.41 18.28
CA ASN A 138 -3.46 -1.57 18.15
C ASN A 138 -3.08 -2.29 16.86
N CYS A 139 -1.90 -1.99 16.34
CA CYS A 139 -1.32 -2.70 15.23
C CYS A 139 0.20 -2.79 15.37
N LYS A 140 0.79 -3.77 14.68
CA LYS A 140 2.22 -3.86 14.44
C LYS A 140 2.49 -3.43 13.01
N LEU A 141 3.17 -2.30 12.83
CA LEU A 141 3.60 -1.78 11.53
C LEU A 141 5.11 -2.00 11.38
N GLU A 142 5.50 -2.79 10.39
CA GLU A 142 6.90 -3.03 10.02
C GLU A 142 7.17 -2.40 8.65
N ILE A 143 7.87 -1.26 8.66
CA ILE A 143 8.31 -0.59 7.43
C ILE A 143 9.67 -1.20 7.04
N GLY A 144 9.76 -1.75 5.84
CA GLY A 144 10.99 -2.32 5.31
C GLY A 144 11.62 -1.42 4.25
N ASN A 145 12.88 -1.71 3.88
CA ASN A 145 13.56 -1.11 2.72
C ASN A 145 13.01 -1.70 1.40
N GLY A 146 11.69 -1.68 1.22
CA GLY A 146 10.89 -2.60 0.42
C GLY A 146 11.54 -3.20 -0.82
N LYS A 147 11.31 -4.51 -1.02
CA LYS A 147 11.87 -5.23 -2.17
C LYS A 147 10.95 -5.07 -3.37
N CYS A 148 11.53 -4.59 -4.47
CA CYS A 148 10.88 -4.66 -5.78
C CYS A 148 11.08 -6.08 -6.33
N GLU A 149 9.99 -6.83 -6.40
CA GLU A 149 9.99 -8.23 -6.84
C GLU A 149 9.18 -8.35 -8.13
N GLU A 150 9.72 -9.05 -9.11
CA GLU A 150 9.00 -9.45 -10.31
C GLU A 150 8.54 -10.89 -10.19
N GLY A 151 7.36 -11.19 -10.73
CA GLY A 151 6.78 -12.52 -10.68
C GLY A 151 5.87 -12.80 -11.86
N LYS A 152 5.45 -14.06 -11.97
CA LYS A 152 4.48 -14.54 -12.94
C LYS A 152 3.39 -15.28 -12.19
N PHE A 153 2.15 -15.02 -12.55
CA PHE A 153 1.01 -15.79 -12.11
C PHE A 153 0.48 -16.63 -13.28
N LYS A 154 0.03 -17.83 -12.97
CA LYS A 154 -0.72 -18.70 -13.88
C LYS A 154 -1.79 -19.40 -13.04
N SER A 155 -3.06 -19.22 -13.41
CA SER A 155 -4.16 -19.92 -12.76
C SER A 155 -4.20 -21.38 -13.20
N GLU A 156 -4.39 -22.30 -12.26
CA GLU A 156 -4.68 -23.71 -12.53
C GLU A 156 -6.15 -24.06 -12.24
N SER A 157 -6.83 -23.20 -11.48
CA SER A 157 -8.23 -23.37 -11.08
C SER A 157 -9.00 -22.04 -11.01
N SER A 158 -10.32 -22.13 -10.84
CA SER A 158 -11.18 -20.98 -10.54
C SER A 158 -10.84 -20.34 -9.19
N GLU A 159 -10.42 -21.15 -8.23
CA GLU A 159 -10.03 -20.79 -6.88
C GLU A 159 -8.76 -19.94 -6.92
N ASP A 160 -7.76 -20.33 -7.71
CA ASP A 160 -6.53 -19.53 -7.91
C ASP A 160 -6.85 -18.16 -8.48
N LEU A 161 -7.75 -18.11 -9.47
CA LEU A 161 -8.15 -16.87 -10.11
C LEU A 161 -8.96 -15.98 -9.15
N MET A 162 -9.76 -16.58 -8.27
CA MET A 162 -10.47 -15.86 -7.23
C MET A 162 -9.51 -15.30 -6.18
N MET A 163 -8.56 -16.11 -5.70
CA MET A 163 -7.50 -15.68 -4.78
C MET A 163 -6.66 -14.53 -5.36
N ASP A 164 -6.19 -14.69 -6.59
CA ASP A 164 -5.36 -13.71 -7.29
C ASP A 164 -6.05 -12.34 -7.42
N LYS A 165 -7.30 -12.34 -7.91
CA LYS A 165 -8.06 -11.09 -8.09
C LYS A 165 -8.35 -10.38 -6.77
N ASN A 166 -8.49 -11.13 -5.69
CA ASN A 166 -8.79 -10.62 -4.35
C ASN A 166 -7.54 -10.42 -3.48
N LEU A 167 -6.35 -10.53 -4.09
CA LEU A 167 -5.04 -10.25 -3.49
C LEU A 167 -4.64 -11.22 -2.37
N PHE A 168 -5.14 -12.45 -2.40
CA PHE A 168 -4.73 -13.53 -1.50
C PHE A 168 -3.64 -14.37 -2.17
N PHE A 169 -2.37 -14.01 -1.97
CA PHE A 169 -1.23 -14.73 -2.59
C PHE A 169 -0.55 -15.72 -1.65
N ASN A 170 -0.52 -15.41 -0.35
CA ASN A 170 0.09 -16.24 0.69
C ASN A 170 -0.84 -16.34 1.91
N ALA A 171 -2.15 -16.41 1.68
CA ALA A 171 -3.14 -16.52 2.74
C ALA A 171 -3.65 -17.96 2.83
N ASP A 172 -3.75 -18.47 4.04
CA ASP A 172 -4.41 -19.75 4.32
C ASP A 172 -5.93 -19.51 4.43
N ILE A 173 -6.61 -19.50 3.28
CA ILE A 173 -8.07 -19.28 3.19
C ILE A 173 -8.70 -20.37 2.34
N ASN A 174 -9.79 -20.96 2.86
CA ASN A 174 -10.59 -21.92 2.10
C ASN A 174 -11.53 -21.20 1.12
N VAL A 175 -11.01 -20.87 -0.06
CA VAL A 175 -11.77 -20.19 -1.13
C VAL A 175 -12.81 -21.12 -1.79
N GLU A 176 -12.64 -22.44 -1.68
CA GLU A 176 -13.55 -23.43 -2.25
C GLU A 176 -14.98 -23.23 -1.75
N TYR A 177 -15.16 -22.86 -0.47
CA TYR A 177 -16.47 -22.57 0.11
C TYR A 177 -17.16 -21.38 -0.59
N PHE A 178 -16.43 -20.30 -0.85
CA PHE A 178 -16.97 -19.11 -1.52
C PHE A 178 -17.32 -19.39 -2.99
N VAL A 179 -16.46 -20.14 -3.69
CA VAL A 179 -16.72 -20.57 -5.08
C VAL A 179 -17.96 -21.46 -5.14
N LYS A 180 -18.09 -22.43 -4.24
CA LYS A 180 -19.26 -23.34 -4.16
C LYS A 180 -20.57 -22.63 -3.89
N LEU A 181 -20.55 -21.58 -3.07
CA LEU A 181 -21.72 -20.74 -2.81
C LEU A 181 -22.07 -19.81 -3.98
N GLY A 182 -21.27 -19.79 -5.06
CA GLY A 182 -21.46 -18.88 -6.18
C GLY A 182 -21.18 -17.42 -5.82
N ILE A 183 -20.59 -17.16 -4.64
CA ILE A 183 -20.27 -15.81 -4.17
C ILE A 183 -19.19 -15.24 -5.06
N GLY A 184 -19.48 -14.10 -5.66
CA GLY A 184 -18.53 -13.45 -6.56
C GLY A 184 -18.38 -14.13 -7.91
N MET A 185 -19.21 -15.11 -8.31
CA MET A 185 -19.26 -15.54 -9.70
C MET A 185 -20.24 -14.65 -10.48
N SER A 186 -19.80 -14.04 -11.58
CA SER A 186 -20.73 -13.42 -12.51
C SER A 186 -21.68 -14.50 -13.04
N ILE A 187 -22.99 -14.26 -12.88
CA ILE A 187 -24.08 -15.01 -13.52
C ILE A 187 -23.74 -15.13 -15.02
N GLY A 188 -23.22 -16.28 -15.43
CA GLY A 188 -22.54 -16.44 -16.71
C GLY A 188 -21.73 -17.73 -16.82
N ALA A 189 -21.36 -18.35 -15.69
CA ALA A 189 -21.04 -19.77 -15.69
C ALA A 189 -22.33 -20.55 -15.98
N SER A 190 -22.52 -20.87 -17.26
CA SER A 190 -23.61 -21.73 -17.71
C SER A 190 -23.65 -22.99 -16.84
N LYS A 191 -24.85 -23.44 -16.47
CA LYS A 191 -25.11 -24.73 -15.81
C LYS A 191 -24.79 -25.93 -16.72
N ASN A 192 -23.84 -25.80 -17.64
CA ASN A 192 -23.34 -26.89 -18.45
C ASN A 192 -22.04 -27.35 -17.82
N LYS A 193 -22.08 -28.57 -17.26
CA LYS A 193 -20.91 -29.31 -16.74
C LYS A 193 -19.79 -29.52 -17.78
N GLU A 194 -19.94 -29.02 -19.00
CA GLU A 194 -19.06 -29.29 -20.15
C GLU A 194 -18.32 -28.05 -20.70
N SER A 195 -18.57 -26.82 -20.22
CA SER A 195 -17.80 -25.65 -20.68
C SER A 195 -16.79 -25.19 -19.63
N ARG A 196 -15.88 -26.08 -19.23
CA ARG A 196 -14.58 -25.68 -18.68
C ARG A 196 -13.76 -25.10 -19.82
N VAL A 197 -14.07 -23.88 -20.25
CA VAL A 197 -13.08 -23.10 -20.99
C VAL A 197 -12.07 -22.62 -19.94
N GLU A 198 -11.14 -23.53 -19.61
CA GLU A 198 -9.86 -23.25 -18.97
C GLU A 198 -9.13 -22.24 -19.85
N THR A 199 -9.48 -20.97 -19.70
CA THR A 199 -8.62 -19.90 -20.17
C THR A 199 -7.46 -19.91 -19.20
N ASN A 200 -6.34 -20.49 -19.61
CA ASN A 200 -5.05 -20.38 -18.92
C ASN A 200 -4.72 -18.90 -18.71
N TYR A 201 -5.24 -18.30 -17.64
CA TYR A 201 -5.00 -16.90 -17.31
C TYR A 201 -3.61 -16.82 -16.71
N SER A 202 -2.74 -16.05 -17.35
CA SER A 202 -1.40 -15.82 -16.87
C SER A 202 -1.01 -14.39 -17.13
N TYR A 203 -0.26 -13.82 -16.19
CA TYR A 203 0.24 -12.45 -16.29
C TYR A 203 1.56 -12.33 -15.55
N ARG A 204 2.31 -11.27 -15.85
CA ARG A 204 3.50 -10.90 -15.09
C ARG A 204 3.20 -9.71 -14.22
N PHE A 205 3.90 -9.61 -13.11
CA PHE A 205 3.75 -8.49 -12.21
C PHE A 205 5.07 -8.01 -11.65
N THR A 206 5.05 -6.75 -11.25
CA THR A 206 6.03 -6.17 -10.34
C THR A 206 5.30 -5.78 -9.08
N LYS A 207 5.79 -6.21 -7.91
CA LYS A 207 5.31 -5.76 -6.61
C LYS A 207 6.42 -5.04 -5.86
N TYR A 208 6.05 -4.03 -5.11
CA TYR A 208 6.93 -3.30 -4.20
C TYR A 208 6.23 -3.23 -2.85
N GLY A 209 6.54 -4.17 -1.97
CA GLY A 209 6.04 -4.19 -0.60
C GLY A 209 6.86 -3.24 0.27
N LYS A 210 6.28 -2.12 0.68
CA LYS A 210 6.92 -1.07 1.49
C LYS A 210 6.76 -1.33 2.99
N ALA A 211 5.63 -1.90 3.40
CA ALA A 211 5.37 -2.23 4.79
C ALA A 211 4.47 -3.46 4.96
N SER A 212 4.60 -4.12 6.10
CA SER A 212 3.63 -5.08 6.61
C SER A 212 2.90 -4.48 7.82
N LEU A 213 1.58 -4.62 7.86
CA LEU A 213 0.76 -4.15 8.97
C LEU A 213 -0.09 -5.30 9.48
N LYS A 214 0.01 -5.59 10.77
CA LYS A 214 -0.80 -6.60 11.46
C LYS A 214 -1.71 -5.93 12.50
N LEU A 215 -3.02 -6.14 12.39
CA LEU A 215 -4.02 -5.73 13.36
C LEU A 215 -3.99 -6.73 14.52
N GLU A 216 -3.82 -6.25 15.75
CA GLU A 216 -3.68 -7.13 16.92
C GLU A 216 -4.93 -7.13 17.79
N HIS A 217 -5.59 -5.98 17.93
CA HIS A 217 -6.73 -5.81 18.82
C HIS A 217 -7.86 -5.14 18.06
N LEU A 218 -8.91 -5.91 17.76
CA LEU A 218 -10.13 -5.48 17.08
C LEU A 218 -11.28 -5.49 18.08
N GLU A 219 -11.93 -4.35 18.27
CA GLU A 219 -13.13 -4.24 19.11
C GLU A 219 -14.35 -4.03 18.23
N ALA A 220 -15.39 -4.84 18.42
CA ALA A 220 -16.63 -4.68 17.68
C ALA A 220 -17.28 -3.33 17.99
N THR A 221 -17.82 -2.68 16.97
CA THR A 221 -18.53 -1.40 17.16
C THR A 221 -19.89 -1.64 17.81
N PRO A 222 -20.36 -0.73 18.70
CA PRO A 222 -21.68 -0.85 19.30
C PRO A 222 -22.80 -0.97 18.25
N GLU A 223 -22.66 -0.28 17.12
CA GLU A 223 -23.59 -0.35 16.01
C GLU A 223 -23.62 -1.74 15.38
N PHE A 224 -22.47 -2.38 15.18
CA PHE A 224 -22.40 -3.73 14.63
C PHE A 224 -23.00 -4.75 15.60
N ILE A 225 -22.64 -4.69 16.88
CA ILE A 225 -23.19 -5.57 17.93
C ILE A 225 -24.72 -5.49 17.93
N LYS A 226 -25.27 -4.27 17.95
CA LYS A 226 -26.72 -4.06 17.97
C LYS A 226 -27.42 -4.64 16.75
N VAL A 227 -26.88 -4.45 15.55
CA VAL A 227 -27.51 -4.99 14.33
C VAL A 227 -27.46 -6.53 14.32
N VAL A 228 -26.38 -7.13 14.82
CA VAL A 228 -26.26 -8.59 14.96
C VAL A 228 -27.25 -9.13 16.00
N GLU A 229 -27.37 -8.50 17.17
CA GLU A 229 -28.33 -8.88 18.21
C GLU A 229 -29.77 -8.84 17.68
N ASN A 230 -30.15 -7.76 16.98
CA ASN A 230 -31.46 -7.64 16.36
C ASN A 230 -31.74 -8.77 15.34
N ALA A 231 -30.76 -9.13 14.51
CA ALA A 231 -30.91 -10.20 13.53
C ALA A 231 -31.07 -11.58 14.19
N ILE A 232 -30.36 -11.82 15.30
CA ILE A 232 -30.52 -13.04 16.10
C ILE A 232 -31.92 -13.11 16.71
N GLU A 233 -32.43 -12.00 17.26
CA GLU A 233 -33.76 -11.91 17.87
C GLU A 233 -34.89 -12.07 16.84
N SER A 234 -34.73 -11.51 15.65
CA SER A 234 -35.68 -11.63 14.53
C SER A 234 -35.75 -13.07 13.99
N GLY A 235 -34.60 -13.75 13.93
CA GLY A 235 -34.49 -15.08 13.32
C GLY A 235 -34.65 -15.08 11.79
N ASP A 236 -34.70 -13.90 11.16
CA ASP A 236 -34.80 -13.72 9.72
C ASP A 236 -33.42 -13.85 9.05
N PRO A 237 -33.18 -14.86 8.19
CA PRO A 237 -31.94 -15.00 7.45
C PRO A 237 -31.59 -13.82 6.52
N GLU A 238 -32.57 -13.04 6.07
CA GLU A 238 -32.31 -11.89 5.20
C GLU A 238 -31.57 -10.76 5.94
N GLU A 239 -31.78 -10.61 7.26
CA GLU A 239 -31.07 -9.61 8.05
C GLU A 239 -29.55 -9.91 8.10
N PHE A 240 -29.17 -11.18 8.19
CA PHE A 240 -27.76 -11.58 8.13
C PHE A 240 -27.13 -11.32 6.76
N LYS A 241 -27.88 -11.45 5.66
CA LYS A 241 -27.37 -11.05 4.35
C LYS A 241 -27.11 -9.55 4.28
N GLN A 242 -28.03 -8.74 4.82
CA GLN A 242 -27.83 -7.29 4.86
C GLN A 242 -26.62 -6.90 5.72
N ILE A 243 -26.39 -7.59 6.83
CA ILE A 243 -25.19 -7.41 7.66
C ILE A 243 -23.92 -7.66 6.82
N ILE A 244 -23.87 -8.78 6.08
CA ILE A 244 -22.71 -9.11 5.24
C ILE A 244 -22.49 -8.07 4.14
N GLU A 245 -23.56 -7.54 3.54
CA GLU A 245 -23.46 -6.49 2.51
C GLU A 245 -22.91 -5.16 3.07
N ASP A 246 -23.33 -4.80 4.28
CA ASP A 246 -22.99 -3.54 4.92
C ASP A 246 -21.59 -3.56 5.55
N TYR A 247 -21.26 -4.65 6.25
CA TYR A 247 -20.10 -4.77 7.12
C TYR A 247 -18.99 -5.66 6.55
N GLY A 248 -19.27 -6.45 5.51
CA GLY A 248 -18.33 -7.36 4.88
C GLY A 248 -18.47 -8.82 5.33
N GLN A 249 -17.75 -9.71 4.64
CA GLN A 249 -17.75 -11.16 4.90
C GLN A 249 -16.65 -11.59 5.88
N PHE A 250 -15.51 -10.91 5.86
CA PHE A 250 -14.33 -11.21 6.67
C PHE A 250 -13.52 -9.94 6.90
N ILE A 251 -12.57 -9.97 7.83
CA ILE A 251 -11.59 -8.90 8.02
C ILE A 251 -10.16 -9.45 7.91
N PRO A 252 -9.31 -8.92 7.00
CA PRO A 252 -7.91 -9.32 6.94
C PRO A 252 -7.17 -8.73 8.14
N THR A 253 -6.51 -9.59 8.94
CA THR A 253 -5.76 -9.14 10.12
C THR A 253 -4.30 -8.81 9.81
N GLU A 254 -3.81 -9.16 8.62
CA GLU A 254 -2.48 -8.73 8.13
C GLU A 254 -2.59 -8.24 6.68
N VAL A 255 -1.92 -7.13 6.39
CA VAL A 255 -1.90 -6.50 5.06
C VAL A 255 -0.49 -6.12 4.67
N ILE A 256 -0.13 -6.35 3.40
CA ILE A 256 1.08 -5.79 2.80
C ILE A 256 0.71 -4.53 2.04
N LEU A 257 1.41 -3.44 2.35
CA LEU A 257 1.21 -2.12 1.80
C LEU A 257 2.31 -1.77 0.79
N GLY A 258 1.93 -1.09 -0.28
CA GLY A 258 2.89 -0.57 -1.26
C GLY A 258 2.26 -0.43 -2.63
N GLY A 259 2.96 -0.92 -3.65
CA GLY A 259 2.47 -0.88 -5.03
C GLY A 259 2.60 -2.21 -5.77
N ARG A 260 1.67 -2.47 -6.68
CA ARG A 260 1.70 -3.61 -7.61
C ARG A 260 1.23 -3.22 -9.00
N VAL A 261 1.96 -3.67 -10.02
CA VAL A 261 1.64 -3.46 -11.43
C VAL A 261 1.54 -4.81 -12.14
N HIS A 262 0.48 -5.00 -12.92
CA HIS A 262 0.25 -6.18 -13.76
C HIS A 262 0.47 -5.81 -15.23
N TYR A 263 1.08 -6.72 -15.99
CA TYR A 263 1.25 -6.58 -17.42
C TYR A 263 1.11 -7.91 -18.15
N ASP A 264 0.47 -7.84 -19.32
CA ASP A 264 0.25 -9.00 -20.16
C ASP A 264 1.53 -9.39 -20.90
N ASP A 265 1.80 -10.69 -20.93
CA ASP A 265 2.83 -11.25 -21.80
C ASP A 265 2.23 -11.46 -23.20
N PHE A 266 2.02 -10.36 -23.94
CA PHE A 266 1.40 -10.37 -25.28
C PHE A 266 2.12 -11.31 -26.26
N ALA A 267 3.39 -11.66 -25.99
CA ALA A 267 4.19 -12.56 -26.82
C ALA A 267 3.93 -14.05 -26.57
N GLU A 268 3.52 -14.46 -25.35
CA GLU A 268 3.16 -15.85 -25.07
C GLU A 268 1.79 -16.21 -25.64
N SER A 269 0.81 -15.29 -25.55
CA SER A 269 -0.55 -15.52 -26.05
C SER A 269 -0.62 -15.73 -27.57
N VAL A 270 0.18 -14.98 -28.34
CA VAL A 270 0.27 -15.12 -29.80
C VAL A 270 0.93 -16.44 -30.20
N LYS A 271 1.98 -16.88 -29.50
CA LYS A 271 2.67 -18.16 -29.79
C LYS A 271 1.75 -19.37 -29.57
N HIS A 272 0.95 -19.37 -28.50
CA HIS A 272 -0.01 -20.44 -28.24
C HIS A 272 -1.20 -20.43 -29.22
N SER A 273 -1.66 -19.25 -29.67
CA SER A 273 -2.73 -19.17 -30.68
C SER A 273 -2.29 -19.64 -32.08
N ALA A 274 -1.05 -19.38 -32.47
CA ALA A 274 -0.52 -19.78 -33.78
C ALA A 274 -0.17 -21.28 -33.84
N GLY A 275 0.16 -21.90 -32.70
CA GLY A 275 0.51 -23.32 -32.62
C GLY A 275 -0.69 -24.29 -32.68
N ASN A 276 -1.90 -23.83 -32.34
CA ASN A 276 -3.07 -24.70 -32.19
C ASN A 276 -4.25 -24.42 -33.14
N SER A 277 -4.16 -23.48 -34.07
CA SER A 277 -5.26 -23.18 -34.99
C SER A 277 -5.14 -23.91 -36.35
N ASN A 278 -5.30 -25.23 -36.35
CA ASN A 278 -5.77 -25.95 -37.54
C ASN A 278 -7.20 -26.43 -37.26
N LYS A 279 -8.17 -25.77 -37.90
CA LYS A 279 -9.65 -25.90 -37.77
C LYS A 279 -10.27 -25.09 -36.63
N ILE A 280 -10.63 -23.84 -36.93
CA ILE A 280 -12.01 -23.40 -37.21
C ILE A 280 -11.88 -21.92 -37.59
N ILE A 281 -11.89 -21.66 -38.91
CA ILE A 281 -11.91 -20.31 -39.47
C ILE A 281 -13.36 -19.84 -39.39
N GLY A 282 -13.70 -19.18 -38.29
CA GLY A 282 -15.02 -18.60 -38.04
C GLY A 282 -14.89 -17.11 -37.71
N LYS A 283 -14.65 -16.28 -38.73
CA LYS A 283 -14.88 -14.82 -38.78
C LYS A 283 -14.78 -14.04 -37.45
N MET A 284 -13.55 -13.75 -37.02
CA MET A 284 -13.29 -12.52 -36.26
C MET A 284 -12.36 -11.65 -37.10
N ASN A 285 -12.77 -10.40 -37.37
CA ASN A 285 -12.20 -9.52 -38.39
C ASN A 285 -10.69 -9.25 -38.21
N ILE A 286 -9.86 -10.04 -38.91
CA ILE A 286 -8.42 -9.82 -39.12
C ILE A 286 -8.13 -8.45 -39.78
N GLN A 287 -9.14 -7.76 -40.31
CA GLN A 287 -9.00 -6.45 -40.95
C GLN A 287 -8.70 -5.31 -39.97
N ILE A 288 -9.05 -5.42 -38.68
CA ILE A 288 -8.67 -4.41 -37.67
C ILE A 288 -7.19 -4.56 -37.26
N LEU A 289 -6.60 -5.74 -37.46
CA LEU A 289 -5.20 -6.04 -37.11
C LEU A 289 -4.16 -5.43 -38.06
N LYS A 290 -4.53 -5.10 -39.31
CA LYS A 290 -3.62 -4.46 -40.28
C LYS A 290 -3.65 -2.93 -40.23
N ALA A 291 -4.67 -2.31 -39.64
CA ALA A 291 -4.87 -0.86 -39.70
C ALA A 291 -4.00 -0.05 -38.72
N LYS A 292 -3.35 -0.69 -37.73
CA LYS A 292 -2.34 -0.04 -36.86
C LYS A 292 -0.89 -0.39 -37.20
N ILE A 293 -0.67 -1.20 -38.24
CA ILE A 293 0.67 -1.39 -38.83
C ILE A 293 0.79 -0.39 -39.96
N GLY A 294 0.92 0.89 -39.58
CA GLY A 294 1.25 1.97 -40.49
C GLY A 294 2.66 1.78 -41.03
N LYS A 295 2.74 1.45 -42.32
CA LYS A 295 3.95 1.48 -43.15
C LYS A 295 4.66 2.83 -43.03
N ALA A 296 5.90 2.80 -42.56
CA ALA A 296 6.98 3.62 -43.11
C ALA A 296 8.28 2.82 -42.98
N SER A 297 8.68 2.18 -44.07
CA SER A 297 9.98 1.55 -44.24
C SER A 297 10.99 2.58 -44.68
N THR A 298 12.08 2.77 -43.93
CA THR A 298 13.42 3.02 -44.49
C THR A 298 14.47 2.58 -43.47
N THR A 299 15.21 1.55 -43.85
CA THR A 299 16.55 1.15 -43.42
C THR A 299 17.25 2.00 -42.34
N SER A 300 17.40 1.44 -41.15
CA SER A 300 18.60 1.60 -40.32
C SER A 300 18.72 0.40 -39.38
N GLN A 301 19.81 -0.32 -39.56
CA GLN A 301 20.28 -1.41 -38.72
C GLN A 301 20.53 -0.91 -37.30
N GLY A 302 20.05 -1.67 -36.31
CA GLY A 302 20.17 -1.36 -34.89
C GLY A 302 18.92 -0.70 -34.31
N ARG A 303 18.03 -1.50 -33.73
CA ARG A 303 17.03 -1.00 -32.76
C ARG A 303 16.58 -2.15 -31.87
N SER A 304 16.75 -1.91 -30.58
CA SER A 304 16.31 -2.73 -29.46
C SER A 304 14.91 -3.32 -29.70
N ASN A 305 14.76 -4.61 -29.40
CA ASN A 305 13.46 -5.23 -29.19
C ASN A 305 12.82 -4.57 -27.95
N SER A 306 12.23 -3.38 -28.10
CA SER A 306 11.33 -2.83 -27.11
C SER A 306 10.03 -3.63 -27.19
N CYS A 307 10.02 -4.76 -26.46
CA CYS A 307 8.78 -5.47 -26.18
C CYS A 307 7.88 -4.49 -25.42
N SER A 308 6.84 -3.99 -26.08
CA SER A 308 5.87 -3.10 -25.44
C SER A 308 5.07 -3.91 -24.42
N TYR A 309 5.46 -3.89 -23.15
CA TYR A 309 4.65 -4.43 -22.08
C TYR A 309 3.34 -3.61 -22.01
N LYS A 310 2.20 -4.29 -22.12
CA LYS A 310 0.91 -3.63 -21.93
C LYS A 310 0.48 -3.82 -20.48
N TYR A 311 0.60 -2.75 -19.69
CA TYR A 311 0.10 -2.72 -18.32
C TYR A 311 -1.43 -2.85 -18.30
N THR A 312 -1.95 -3.69 -17.41
CA THR A 312 -3.38 -4.03 -17.33
C THR A 312 -4.02 -3.65 -16.00
N LYS A 313 -3.25 -3.57 -14.92
CA LYS A 313 -3.71 -3.12 -13.60
C LYS A 313 -2.58 -2.45 -12.82
N VAL A 314 -2.88 -1.38 -12.09
CA VAL A 314 -1.97 -0.72 -11.14
C VAL A 314 -2.71 -0.58 -9.81
N ILE A 315 -2.03 -0.94 -8.72
CA ILE A 315 -2.50 -0.84 -7.34
C ILE A 315 -1.41 -0.08 -6.58
N GLY A 316 -1.78 0.98 -5.86
CA GLY A 316 -0.81 1.86 -5.21
C GLY A 316 0.13 2.59 -6.19
N GLY A 317 0.89 3.53 -5.64
CA GLY A 317 1.65 4.51 -6.40
C GLY A 317 0.75 5.58 -7.03
N LYS A 318 1.38 6.63 -7.55
CA LYS A 318 0.70 7.67 -8.31
C LYS A 318 0.14 7.06 -9.60
N GLN A 319 -1.17 7.17 -9.77
CA GLN A 319 -1.86 6.63 -10.95
C GLN A 319 -1.57 7.49 -12.18
N PRO A 320 -1.23 6.89 -13.34
CA PRO A 320 -1.11 7.62 -14.58
C PRO A 320 -2.49 7.96 -15.15
N GLU A 321 -2.59 8.98 -16.00
CA GLU A 321 -3.83 9.27 -16.74
C GLU A 321 -4.25 8.12 -17.66
N ASN A 322 -3.26 7.40 -18.19
CA ASN A 322 -3.46 6.19 -18.98
C ASN A 322 -2.44 5.12 -18.55
N ILE A 323 -2.95 3.95 -18.20
CA ILE A 323 -2.14 2.81 -17.75
C ILE A 323 -1.06 2.39 -18.77
N GLY A 324 -1.33 2.56 -20.07
CA GLY A 324 -0.35 2.27 -21.13
C GLY A 324 0.86 3.21 -21.13
N ASN A 325 0.78 4.34 -20.44
CA ASN A 325 1.85 5.35 -20.33
C ASN A 325 2.53 5.32 -18.96
N LEU A 326 2.36 4.26 -18.16
CA LEU A 326 2.97 4.17 -16.84
C LEU A 326 4.50 4.22 -16.94
N ASN A 327 5.10 5.27 -16.38
CA ASN A 327 6.53 5.32 -16.14
C ASN A 327 6.85 4.56 -14.84
N ARG A 328 7.56 3.44 -14.95
CA ARG A 328 7.96 2.62 -13.80
C ARG A 328 8.81 3.38 -12.79
N GLY A 329 9.70 4.27 -13.24
CA GLY A 329 10.54 5.08 -12.37
C GLY A 329 9.69 6.01 -11.50
N ASP A 330 8.82 6.80 -12.13
CA ASP A 330 7.94 7.74 -11.42
C ASP A 330 6.97 7.01 -10.48
N TRP A 331 6.45 5.86 -10.91
CA TRP A 331 5.61 5.01 -10.07
C TRP A 331 6.35 4.49 -8.84
N VAL A 332 7.57 3.97 -9.01
CA VAL A 332 8.41 3.53 -7.88
C VAL A 332 8.72 4.69 -6.93
N SER A 333 9.14 5.84 -7.45
CA SER A 333 9.46 7.02 -6.63
C SER A 333 8.24 7.56 -5.89
N SER A 334 7.03 7.45 -6.47
CA SER A 334 5.82 7.86 -5.76
C SER A 334 5.53 7.02 -4.52
N LEU A 335 6.00 5.78 -4.47
CA LEU A 335 5.83 4.90 -3.30
C LEU A 335 6.78 5.26 -2.15
N ASP A 336 7.62 6.28 -2.28
CA ASP A 336 8.37 6.81 -1.13
C ASP A 336 7.45 7.63 -0.20
N ASN A 337 6.32 8.12 -0.72
CA ASN A 337 5.23 8.70 0.09
C ASN A 337 4.15 7.63 0.37
N TYR A 338 3.84 7.44 1.66
CA TYR A 338 2.89 6.45 2.16
C TYR A 338 1.42 6.75 1.84
N GLU A 339 1.09 7.99 1.47
CA GLU A 339 -0.21 8.35 0.90
C GLU A 339 -0.51 7.56 -0.37
N TYR A 340 0.52 7.22 -1.14
CA TYR A 340 0.38 6.41 -2.35
C TYR A 340 0.44 4.91 -2.07
N TRP A 341 0.63 4.46 -0.83
CA TRP A 341 0.60 3.02 -0.52
C TRP A 341 -0.83 2.53 -0.52
N ASP A 342 -1.05 1.38 -1.15
CA ASP A 342 -2.33 0.69 -1.15
C ASP A 342 -2.15 -0.76 -0.68
N CYS A 343 -3.27 -1.44 -0.41
CA CYS A 343 -3.26 -2.86 -0.03
C CYS A 343 -2.93 -3.70 -1.27
N ILE A 344 -1.77 -4.33 -1.28
CA ILE A 344 -1.30 -5.16 -2.42
C ILE A 344 -1.37 -6.66 -2.16
N GLU A 345 -1.59 -7.05 -0.90
CA GLU A 345 -1.80 -8.43 -0.46
C GLU A 345 -2.55 -8.45 0.89
N PHE A 346 -3.53 -9.34 1.01
CA PHE A 346 -4.29 -9.60 2.24
C PHE A 346 -3.91 -10.98 2.81
N ARG A 347 -3.85 -11.08 4.14
CA ARG A 347 -3.49 -12.30 4.86
C ARG A 347 -4.34 -12.46 6.12
N ASN A 348 -4.39 -13.71 6.62
CA ASN A 348 -5.06 -14.09 7.86
C ASN A 348 -6.47 -13.49 7.99
N PRO A 349 -7.37 -13.73 7.00
CA PRO A 349 -8.76 -13.30 7.11
C PRO A 349 -9.45 -14.07 8.25
N ILE A 350 -10.23 -13.36 9.06
CA ILE A 350 -11.10 -13.93 10.10
C ILE A 350 -12.57 -13.65 9.82
#